data_AF-A0A6J6P2W8-F1
#
_entry.id   AF-A0A6J6P2W8-F1
#
_cell.length_a   1.000
_cell.length_b   1.000
_cell.length_c   1.000
_cell.angle_alpha   90.00
_cell.angle_beta   90.00
_cell.angle_gamma   90.00
#
_symmetry.space_group_name_H-M   'P 1'
#
loop_
_entity.id
_entity.type
_entity.pdbx_description
1 polymer ?
#
loop_
_entity_poly.entity_id
_entity_poly.type
_entity_poly.pdbx_seq_one_letter_code
_entity_poly.pdbx_strand_id
1 'polypeptide(L)' 'MSTDGAVRSLTADNATLRFVQTKDGRPEGLGGIDVTVRPADLSAVLARAEARGLAQTGDRSLLNIGGIRVRVRAA' A
#
# COMPACT_ATOMS: atom_id res chain seq x y z
N MET A 1 4.91 31.80 9.51
CA MET A 1 4.56 30.36 9.49
C MET A 1 3.99 30.01 10.86
N SER A 2 2.66 29.88 10.98
CA SER A 2 1.97 29.72 12.27
C SER A 2 1.87 28.25 12.67
N THR A 3 2.27 27.89 13.89
CA THR A 3 2.28 26.52 14.45
C THR A 3 1.13 26.36 15.44
N ASP A 4 -0.08 26.14 14.95
CA ASP A 4 -1.15 25.61 15.78
C ASP A 4 -2.10 24.78 14.91
N GLY A 5 -2.28 23.49 15.24
CA GLY A 5 -3.34 22.55 14.81
C GLY A 5 -3.77 22.43 13.33
N ALA A 6 -3.25 23.25 12.42
CA ALA A 6 -3.80 23.50 11.10
C ALA A 6 -2.79 23.09 10.04
N VAL A 7 -3.29 22.34 9.06
CA VAL A 7 -2.50 21.74 7.99
C VAL A 7 -1.66 22.81 7.28
N ARG A 8 -0.36 22.54 7.11
CA ARG A 8 0.55 23.46 6.43
C ARG A 8 0.13 23.58 4.97
N SER A 9 -0.10 24.79 4.48
CA SER A 9 -0.43 25.01 3.07
C SER A 9 0.35 26.15 2.47
N LEU A 10 0.52 26.09 1.15
CA LEU A 10 1.15 27.11 0.31
C LEU A 10 0.15 27.48 -0.79
N THR A 11 -0.16 28.76 -0.90
CA THR A 11 -1.02 29.29 -1.96
C THR A 11 -0.16 29.76 -3.11
N ALA A 12 -0.47 29.29 -4.32
CA ALA A 12 0.06 29.76 -5.59
C ALA A 12 -1.06 30.46 -6.37
N ASP A 13 -0.72 31.17 -7.44
CA ASP A 13 -1.65 32.05 -8.15
C ASP A 13 -2.90 31.34 -8.71
N ASN A 14 -2.83 30.01 -8.93
CA ASN A 14 -3.93 29.20 -9.44
C ASN A 14 -4.35 28.02 -8.54
N ALA A 15 -3.69 27.78 -7.41
CA ALA A 15 -3.95 26.59 -6.60
C ALA A 15 -3.43 26.71 -5.16
N THR A 16 -3.92 25.83 -4.29
CA THR A 16 -3.44 25.71 -2.91
C THR A 16 -2.90 24.31 -2.67
N LEU A 17 -1.61 24.24 -2.36
CA LEU A 17 -0.92 23.01 -1.96
C LEU A 17 -1.04 22.83 -0.46
N ARG A 18 -1.33 21.62 -0.01
CA ARG A 18 -1.48 21.29 1.41
C ARG A 18 -0.58 20.13 1.79
N PHE A 19 0.30 20.36 2.75
CA PHE A 19 1.25 19.41 3.31
C PHE A 19 0.65 18.76 4.56
N VAL A 20 0.32 17.48 4.42
CA VAL A 20 -0.17 16.61 5.50
C VAL A 20 0.95 15.65 5.93
N GLN A 21 1.07 15.45 7.25
CA GLN A 21 2.02 14.49 7.80
C GLN A 21 1.60 13.06 7.42
N THR A 22 2.52 12.29 6.85
CA THR A 22 2.31 10.86 6.59
C THR A 22 2.18 10.14 7.93
N LYS A 23 1.12 9.37 8.14
CA LYS A 23 0.93 8.62 9.40
C LYS A 23 1.89 7.42 9.53
N ASP A 24 2.51 7.00 8.43
CA ASP A 24 3.19 5.70 8.24
C ASP A 24 4.38 5.73 7.26
N GLY A 25 4.83 6.92 6.83
CA GLY A 25 6.11 7.11 6.13
C GLY A 25 6.11 7.04 4.60
N ARG A 26 5.00 6.69 3.94
CA ARG A 26 4.73 6.91 2.50
C ARG A 26 3.22 7.00 2.30
N PRO A 27 2.63 7.88 1.47
CA PRO A 27 1.30 7.57 0.98
C PRO A 27 1.41 6.32 0.12
N GLU A 28 0.72 5.24 0.49
CA GLU A 28 0.70 4.03 -0.33
C GLU A 28 0.16 4.41 -1.72
N GLY A 29 1.00 4.21 -2.74
CA GLY A 29 0.68 4.46 -4.11
C GLY A 29 -0.62 3.76 -4.51
N LEU A 30 -1.46 4.50 -5.23
CA LEU A 30 -2.71 4.10 -5.89
C LEU A 30 -2.49 3.00 -6.96
N GLY A 31 -1.99 1.83 -6.58
CA GLY A 31 -1.77 0.74 -7.51
C GLY A 31 -1.75 -0.59 -6.77
N GLY A 32 -2.92 -1.12 -6.44
CA GLY A 32 -3.05 -2.54 -6.11
C GLY A 32 -3.11 -3.35 -7.40
N ILE A 33 -2.43 -4.49 -7.47
CA ILE A 33 -2.50 -5.41 -8.61
C ILE A 33 -3.14 -6.71 -8.14
N ASP A 34 -4.21 -7.13 -8.82
CA ASP A 34 -4.77 -8.46 -8.66
C ASP A 34 -4.02 -9.44 -9.57
N VAL A 35 -3.47 -10.50 -8.98
CA VAL A 35 -2.78 -11.58 -9.68
C VAL A 35 -3.59 -12.85 -9.51
N THR A 36 -4.02 -13.39 -10.64
CA THR A 36 -4.68 -14.69 -10.68
C THR A 36 -3.64 -15.78 -10.90
N VAL A 37 -3.69 -16.83 -10.10
CA VAL A 37 -2.84 -18.03 -10.22
C VAL A 37 -3.68 -19.26 -10.48
N ARG A 38 -3.05 -20.33 -10.99
CA ARG A 38 -3.72 -21.63 -11.10
C ARG A 38 -4.14 -22.09 -9.70
N PRO A 39 -5.33 -22.70 -9.52
CA PRO A 39 -5.79 -23.17 -8.21
C PRO A 39 -4.78 -24.08 -7.49
N ALA A 40 -4.09 -24.94 -8.23
CA ALA A 40 -3.07 -25.84 -7.70
C ALA A 40 -1.83 -25.13 -7.12
N ASP A 41 -1.54 -23.89 -7.55
CA ASP A 41 -0.35 -23.16 -7.12
C ASP A 41 -0.60 -22.21 -5.94
N LEU A 42 -1.87 -21.88 -5.66
CA LEU A 42 -2.23 -20.83 -4.71
C LEU A 42 -1.62 -21.08 -3.33
N SER A 43 -1.76 -22.30 -2.80
CA SER A 43 -1.19 -22.69 -1.50
C SER A 43 0.33 -22.51 -1.45
N ALA A 44 1.03 -22.95 -2.50
CA ALA A 44 2.47 -22.85 -2.59
C ALA A 44 2.96 -21.39 -2.69
N VAL A 45 2.22 -20.52 -3.39
CA VAL A 45 2.52 -19.09 -3.47
C VAL A 45 2.34 -18.41 -2.12
N LEU A 46 1.22 -18.66 -1.43
CA LEU A 46 0.93 -18.05 -0.13
C LEU A 46 1.93 -18.51 0.95
N ALA A 47 2.27 -19.80 1.00
CA ALA A 47 3.26 -20.32 1.94
C ALA A 47 4.64 -19.69 1.73
N ARG A 48 5.05 -19.53 0.46
CA ARG A 48 6.30 -18.87 0.08
C ARG A 48 6.33 -17.37 0.39
N ALA A 49 5.18 -16.70 0.34
CA ALA A 49 5.05 -15.29 0.69
C ALA A 49 5.12 -15.08 2.21
N GLU A 50 4.45 -15.95 2.97
CA GLU A 50 4.49 -15.96 4.44
C GLU A 50 5.90 -16.24 4.97
N ALA A 51 6.59 -17.25 4.42
CA ALA A 51 7.98 -17.57 4.78
C ALA A 51 8.96 -16.41 4.51
N ARG A 52 8.57 -15.43 3.68
CA ARG A 52 9.36 -14.22 3.37
C ARG A 52 8.87 -12.97 4.10
N GLY A 53 7.86 -13.09 4.97
CA GLY A 53 7.27 -11.95 5.67
C GLY A 53 6.57 -10.95 4.76
N LEU A 54 6.13 -11.36 3.57
CA LEU A 54 5.48 -10.48 2.59
C LEU A 54 3.97 -10.36 2.79
N ALA A 55 3.36 -11.30 3.52
CA ALA A 55 1.93 -11.31 3.79
C ALA A 55 1.56 -10.19 4.77
N GLN A 56 0.49 -9.45 4.44
CA GLN A 56 -0.05 -8.45 5.34
C GLN A 56 -0.73 -9.10 6.54
N THR A 57 -0.62 -8.45 7.70
CA THR A 57 -1.29 -8.93 8.92
C THR A 57 -2.80 -8.92 8.72
N GLY A 58 -3.45 -10.06 8.91
CA GLY A 58 -4.91 -10.20 8.79
C GLY A 58 -5.42 -10.55 7.38
N ASP A 59 -4.62 -10.42 6.33
CA ASP A 59 -4.97 -10.90 4.98
C ASP A 59 -3.75 -11.53 4.30
N ARG A 60 -3.67 -12.86 4.35
CA ARG A 60 -2.58 -13.62 3.74
C ARG A 60 -2.55 -13.54 2.22
N SER A 61 -3.67 -13.20 1.59
CA SER A 61 -3.77 -13.03 0.14
C SER A 61 -3.24 -11.68 -0.34
N LEU A 62 -3.07 -10.72 0.58
CA LEU A 62 -2.56 -9.39 0.30
C LEU A 62 -1.08 -9.31 0.67
N LEU A 63 -0.24 -9.15 -0.34
CA LEU A 63 1.21 -9.14 -0.20
C LEU A 63 1.74 -7.72 -0.37
N ASN A 64 2.73 -7.33 0.43
CA ASN A 64 3.51 -6.12 0.22
C ASN A 64 4.81 -6.48 -0.51
N ILE A 65 4.93 -6.06 -1.77
CA ILE A 65 6.12 -6.30 -2.58
C ILE A 65 6.63 -4.95 -3.07
N GLY A 66 7.77 -4.51 -2.56
CA GLY A 66 8.39 -3.25 -3.00
C GLY A 66 7.56 -2.00 -2.70
N GLY A 67 6.66 -2.03 -1.70
CA GLY A 67 5.75 -0.92 -1.39
C GLY A 67 4.47 -0.90 -2.24
N ILE A 68 4.20 -1.98 -2.97
CA ILE A 68 2.99 -2.20 -3.77
C ILE A 68 2.17 -3.31 -3.12
N ARG A 69 0.84 -3.18 -3.15
CA ARG A 69 -0.10 -4.21 -2.72
C ARG A 69 -0.41 -5.16 -3.88
N VAL A 70 -0.14 -6.44 -3.67
CA VAL A 70 -0.45 -7.50 -4.64
C VAL A 70 -1.45 -8.44 -4.00
N ARG A 71 -2.65 -8.53 -4.55
CA ARG A 71 -3.65 -9.50 -4.11
C ARG A 71 -3.57 -10.74 -4.98
N VAL A 72 -3.38 -11.89 -4.36
CA VAL A 72 -3.26 -13.18 -5.03
C VAL A 72 -4.53 -13.99 -4.83
N ARG A 73 -5.11 -14.49 -5.93
CA ARG A 73 -6.29 -15.36 -5.89
C ARG A 73 -6.19 -16.48 -6.93
N ALA A 74 -6.94 -17.55 -6.72
CA ALA A 74 -7.12 -18.56 -7.76
C ALA A 74 -7.97 -18.02 -8.93
N ALA A 75 -7.73 -18.55 -10.13
CA ALA A 75 -8.58 -18.38 -11.31
C ALA A 75 -9.95 -19.01 -11.11
#